data_AF-A0A7S3PD17-F1
#
_entry.id   AF-A0A7S3PD17-F1
#
_cell.length_a   1.000
_cell.length_b   1.000
_cell.length_c   1.000
_cell.angle_alpha   90.00
_cell.angle_beta   90.00
_cell.angle_gamma   90.00
#
_symmetry.space_group_name_H-M   'P 1'
#
loop_
_entity.id
_entity.type
_entity.pdbx_description
1 polymer ?
#
loop_
_entity_poly.entity_id
_entity_poly.type
_entity_poly.pdbx_seq_one_letter_code
_entity_poly.pdbx_strand_id
1 'polypeptide(L)'
;ELNSEIEKIEQNILEVKTEIDKYRGQGANSDNQRKRILKDLENRLEKTNAKADSYEQHYQDSIKVLNELKSGIEQLFVKIGCNTSSAVEILGSNGVTDSNMIQHLGMIEQRVNEILQMFAATQNGGVQALQAFLGSNTDADLPMSLNSISVAGASVDGTNSGSKEHKKLSVEPPTLNDIIADEDTE
;
A
#
# COMPACT_ATOMS: atom_id res chain seq x y z
N GLU A 1 4.95 89.57 5.54
CA GLU A 1 5.65 88.39 5.00
C GLU A 1 5.99 87.36 6.07
N LEU A 2 6.77 87.70 7.10
CA LEU A 2 7.21 86.74 8.13
C LEU A 2 6.08 85.95 8.81
N ASN A 3 4.95 86.58 9.14
CA ASN A 3 3.82 85.86 9.77
C ASN A 3 3.19 84.81 8.84
N SER A 4 3.14 85.09 7.54
CA SER A 4 2.61 84.15 6.55
C SER A 4 3.59 83.00 6.33
N GLU A 5 4.89 83.25 6.45
CA GLU A 5 5.93 82.23 6.39
C GLU A 5 5.91 81.32 7.62
N ILE A 6 5.68 81.89 8.81
CA ILE A 6 5.47 81.14 10.06
C ILE A 6 4.27 80.20 9.94
N GLU A 7 3.09 80.69 9.51
CA GLU A 7 1.90 79.85 9.30
C GLU A 7 2.17 78.71 8.30
N LYS A 8 2.89 79.01 7.21
CA LYS A 8 3.22 78.01 6.20
C LYS A 8 4.16 76.93 6.73
N ILE A 9 5.13 77.29 7.57
CA ILE A 9 6.05 76.34 8.19
C ILE A 9 5.32 75.51 9.24
N GLU A 10 4.45 76.11 10.06
CA GLU A 10 3.63 75.38 11.04
C GLU A 10 2.69 74.37 10.37
N GLN A 11 2.09 74.76 9.24
CA GLN A 11 1.26 73.86 8.45
C GLN A 11 2.08 72.70 7.87
N ASN A 12 3.28 72.95 7.34
CA ASN A 12 4.19 71.87 6.89
C ASN A 12 4.60 70.94 8.04
N ILE A 13 4.86 71.48 9.24
CA ILE A 13 5.21 70.66 10.42
C ILE A 13 4.04 69.73 10.79
N LEU A 14 2.81 70.22 10.73
CA LEU A 14 1.61 69.41 10.98
C LEU A 14 1.42 68.32 9.91
N GLU A 15 1.62 68.68 8.65
CA GLU A 15 1.51 67.75 7.53
C GLU A 15 2.55 66.63 7.63
N VAL A 16 3.82 66.97 7.90
CA VAL A 16 4.89 65.99 8.10
C VAL A 16 4.65 65.11 9.33
N LYS A 17 4.13 65.65 10.44
CA LYS A 17 3.81 64.85 11.64
C LYS A 17 2.70 63.85 11.38
N THR A 18 1.63 64.26 10.70
CA THR A 18 0.53 63.35 10.37
C THR A 18 0.98 62.24 9.41
N GLU A 19 1.89 62.57 8.48
CA GLU A 19 2.50 61.58 7.60
C GLU A 19 3.40 60.58 8.36
N ILE A 20 4.21 61.04 9.31
CA ILE A 20 5.00 60.18 10.20
C ILE A 20 4.10 59.20 10.97
N ASP A 21 3.01 59.67 11.58
CA ASP A 21 2.10 58.82 12.35
C ASP A 21 1.40 57.79 11.48
N LYS A 22 0.99 58.17 10.26
CA LYS A 22 0.43 57.27 9.26
C LYS A 22 1.41 56.14 8.90
N TYR A 23 2.66 56.48 8.58
CA TYR A 23 3.68 55.49 8.22
C TYR A 23 4.08 54.60 9.40
N ARG A 24 4.12 55.14 10.61
CA ARG A 24 4.41 54.38 11.83
C ARG A 24 3.31 53.36 12.14
N GLY A 25 2.05 53.74 11.98
CA GLY A 25 0.89 52.84 12.11
C GLY A 25 0.85 51.77 11.02
N GLN A 26 1.11 52.14 9.75
CA GLN A 26 1.18 51.19 8.64
C GLN A 26 2.31 50.17 8.81
N GLY A 27 3.49 50.61 9.24
CA GLY A 27 4.63 49.71 9.49
C GLY A 27 4.33 48.65 10.54
N ALA A 28 3.77 49.08 11.69
CA ALA A 28 3.41 48.15 12.76
C ALA A 28 2.32 47.15 12.34
N ASN A 29 1.32 47.59 11.57
CA ASN A 29 0.25 46.71 11.12
C ASN A 29 0.74 45.70 10.06
N SER A 30 1.59 46.16 9.14
CA SER A 30 2.23 45.30 8.13
C SER A 30 3.13 44.24 8.76
N ASP A 31 3.93 44.61 9.76
CA ASP A 31 4.79 43.65 10.48
C ASP A 31 3.98 42.59 11.24
N ASN A 32 2.86 42.98 11.87
CA ASN A 32 1.98 42.04 12.55
C ASN A 32 1.31 41.08 11.56
N GLN A 33 0.84 41.58 10.41
CA GLN A 33 0.27 40.73 9.37
C GLN A 33 1.32 39.75 8.82
N ARG A 34 2.55 40.22 8.57
CA ARG A 34 3.66 39.37 8.11
C ARG A 34 3.98 38.27 9.12
N LYS A 35 4.03 38.59 10.42
CA LYS A 35 4.25 37.59 11.49
C LYS A 35 3.12 36.55 11.55
N ARG A 36 1.86 36.96 11.36
CA ARG A 36 0.73 36.03 11.31
C ARG A 36 0.84 35.06 10.13
N ILE A 37 1.13 35.59 8.93
CA ILE A 37 1.32 34.78 7.73
C ILE A 37 2.49 33.80 7.92
N LEU A 38 3.60 34.27 8.49
CA LEU A 38 4.77 33.43 8.72
C LEU A 38 4.46 32.28 9.69
N LYS A 39 3.76 32.57 10.78
CA LYS A 39 3.31 31.54 11.75
C LYS A 39 2.32 30.56 11.13
N ASP A 40 1.41 31.02 10.28
CA ASP A 40 0.48 30.14 9.56
C ASP A 40 1.24 29.19 8.62
N LEU A 41 2.19 29.72 7.85
CA LEU A 41 3.04 28.91 6.97
C LEU A 41 3.89 27.90 7.74
N GLU A 42 4.44 28.28 8.89
CA GLU A 42 5.17 27.35 9.77
C GLU A 42 4.27 26.22 10.25
N ASN A 43 3.06 26.52 10.73
CA ASN A 43 2.10 25.51 11.16
C ASN A 43 1.68 24.59 10.01
N ARG A 44 1.47 25.13 8.81
CA ARG A 44 1.14 24.35 7.62
C ARG A 44 2.29 23.43 7.23
N LEU A 45 3.52 23.93 7.27
CA LEU A 45 4.72 23.15 6.99
C LEU A 45 4.87 22.01 7.99
N GLU A 46 4.69 22.27 9.28
CA GLU A 46 4.76 21.25 10.33
C GLU A 46 3.70 20.16 10.14
N LYS A 47 2.44 20.55 9.87
CA LYS A 47 1.35 19.61 9.59
C LYS A 47 1.62 18.77 8.34
N THR A 48 2.12 19.38 7.27
CA THR A 48 2.43 18.66 6.03
C THR A 48 3.58 17.68 6.23
N ASN A 49 4.63 18.07 6.95
CA ASN A 49 5.74 17.16 7.28
C ASN A 49 5.27 15.99 8.15
N ALA A 50 4.48 16.24 9.20
CA ALA A 50 3.94 15.18 10.04
C ALA A 50 3.07 14.18 9.24
N LYS A 51 2.26 14.68 8.29
CA LYS A 51 1.51 13.81 7.37
C LYS A 51 2.44 13.01 6.47
N ALA A 52 3.45 13.63 5.88
CA ALA A 52 4.43 12.96 5.02
C ALA A 52 5.19 11.84 5.77
N ASP A 53 5.63 12.11 6.99
CA ASP A 53 6.31 11.13 7.84
C ASP A 53 5.39 9.94 8.17
N SER A 54 4.12 10.20 8.46
CA SER A 54 3.11 9.16 8.70
C SER A 54 2.89 8.29 7.45
N TYR A 55 2.77 8.90 6.26
CA TYR A 55 2.62 8.17 5.01
C TYR A 55 3.86 7.30 4.70
N GLU A 56 5.05 7.82 4.94
CA GLU A 56 6.29 7.05 4.78
C GLU A 56 6.32 5.86 5.74
N GLN A 57 5.94 6.05 7.01
CA GLN A 57 5.87 4.97 7.98
C GLN A 57 4.88 3.87 7.53
N HIS A 58 3.68 4.26 7.11
CA HIS A 58 2.66 3.32 6.60
C HIS A 58 3.13 2.59 5.32
N TYR A 59 3.86 3.27 4.45
CA TYR A 59 4.44 2.68 3.26
C TYR A 59 5.48 1.62 3.61
N GLN A 60 6.40 1.92 4.53
CA GLN A 60 7.43 0.98 4.99
C GLN A 60 6.80 -0.26 5.65
N ASP A 61 5.77 -0.08 6.47
CA ASP A 61 5.07 -1.22 7.09
C ASP A 61 4.35 -2.07 6.04
N SER A 62 3.76 -1.46 5.02
CA SER A 62 3.13 -2.17 3.90
C SER A 62 4.14 -2.98 3.09
N ILE A 63 5.34 -2.43 2.85
CA ILE A 63 6.43 -3.16 2.16
C ILE A 63 6.87 -4.38 2.97
N LYS A 64 7.01 -4.25 4.30
CA LYS A 64 7.39 -5.39 5.15
C LYS A 64 6.40 -6.54 5.00
N VAL A 65 5.10 -6.24 5.10
CA VAL A 65 4.03 -7.23 4.93
C VAL A 65 4.07 -7.87 3.54
N LEU A 66 4.28 -7.07 2.48
CA LEU A 66 4.41 -7.60 1.12
C LEU A 66 5.61 -8.55 0.98
N ASN A 67 6.75 -8.22 1.57
CA ASN A 67 7.95 -9.06 1.51
C ASN A 67 7.78 -10.37 2.28
N GLU A 68 7.16 -10.33 3.46
CA GLU A 68 6.80 -11.54 4.21
C GLU A 68 5.87 -12.44 3.39
N LEU A 69 4.88 -11.84 2.73
CA LEU A 69 3.93 -12.57 1.90
C LEU A 69 4.60 -13.17 0.64
N LYS A 70 5.50 -12.44 -0.04
CA LYS A 70 6.30 -12.98 -1.15
C LYS A 70 7.10 -14.20 -0.73
N SER A 71 7.81 -14.09 0.40
CA SER A 71 8.58 -15.20 0.97
C SER A 71 7.68 -16.39 1.33
N GLY A 72 6.52 -16.14 1.94
CA GLY A 72 5.57 -17.20 2.28
C GLY A 72 5.04 -17.93 1.04
N ILE A 73 4.70 -17.19 -0.02
CA ILE A 73 4.26 -17.76 -1.29
C ILE A 73 5.38 -18.58 -1.92
N GLU A 74 6.61 -18.08 -1.97
CA GLU A 74 7.75 -18.79 -2.54
C GLU A 74 8.01 -20.12 -1.82
N GLN A 75 8.00 -20.11 -0.48
CA GLN A 75 8.15 -21.31 0.32
C GLN A 75 7.03 -22.32 0.06
N LEU A 76 5.78 -21.86 -0.03
CA LEU A 76 4.63 -22.72 -0.32
C LEU A 76 4.71 -23.32 -1.74
N PHE A 77 5.10 -22.50 -2.71
CA PHE A 77 5.26 -22.88 -4.11
C PHE A 77 6.28 -24.02 -4.27
N VAL A 78 7.41 -23.93 -3.57
CA VAL A 78 8.44 -24.99 -3.55
C VAL A 78 7.93 -26.22 -2.79
N LYS A 79 7.33 -26.03 -1.61
CA LYS A 79 6.89 -27.13 -0.73
C LYS A 79 5.84 -28.04 -1.38
N ILE A 80 4.94 -27.46 -2.17
CA ILE A 80 3.87 -28.19 -2.86
C ILE A 80 4.34 -28.75 -4.23
N GLY A 81 5.57 -28.41 -4.64
CA GLY A 81 6.19 -28.91 -5.87
C GLY A 81 5.65 -28.26 -7.13
N CYS A 82 5.32 -26.96 -7.08
CA CYS A 82 4.85 -26.20 -8.24
C CYS A 82 5.99 -25.78 -9.20
N ASN A 83 7.25 -26.05 -8.85
CA ASN A 83 8.47 -25.68 -9.60
C ASN A 83 8.70 -26.54 -10.87
N THR A 84 7.68 -26.66 -11.71
CA THR A 84 7.76 -27.36 -13.00
C THR A 84 8.37 -26.46 -14.07
N SER A 85 8.93 -27.05 -15.14
CA SER A 85 9.44 -26.28 -16.29
C SER A 85 8.36 -25.39 -16.92
N SER A 86 7.11 -25.85 -16.93
CA SER A 86 5.95 -25.06 -17.40
C SER A 86 5.66 -23.85 -16.51
N ALA A 87 5.84 -23.97 -15.19
CA ALA A 87 5.68 -22.84 -14.29
C ALA A 87 6.75 -21.76 -14.51
N VAL A 88 7.98 -22.16 -14.84
CA VAL A 88 9.08 -21.23 -15.16
C VAL A 88 8.84 -20.48 -16.47
N GLU A 89 8.21 -21.11 -17.48
CA GLU A 89 7.81 -20.42 -18.71
C GLU A 89 6.74 -19.36 -18.48
N ILE A 90 5.79 -19.62 -17.57
CA ILE A 90 4.65 -18.73 -17.30
C ILE A 90 5.02 -17.59 -16.34
N LEU A 91 5.81 -17.87 -15.30
CA LEU A 91 6.19 -16.90 -14.26
C LEU A 91 7.52 -16.20 -14.54
N GLY A 92 8.29 -16.73 -15.49
CA GLY A 92 9.66 -16.34 -15.76
C GLY A 92 10.65 -16.96 -14.76
N SER A 93 11.94 -16.66 -14.97
CA SER A 93 13.03 -17.07 -14.08
C SER A 93 13.17 -16.19 -12.83
N ASN A 94 12.30 -15.18 -12.69
CA ASN A 94 12.31 -14.27 -11.56
C ASN A 94 11.44 -14.88 -10.45
N GLY A 95 11.86 -14.73 -9.19
CA GLY A 95 11.09 -15.17 -8.03
C GLY A 95 9.75 -14.42 -7.88
N VAL A 96 9.12 -14.53 -6.70
CA VAL A 96 7.84 -13.88 -6.45
C VAL A 96 8.02 -12.35 -6.39
N THR A 97 7.29 -11.64 -7.25
CA THR A 97 7.23 -10.18 -7.38
C THR A 97 5.80 -9.68 -7.23
N ASP A 98 5.60 -8.38 -7.02
CA ASP A 98 4.25 -7.81 -6.84
C ASP A 98 3.35 -8.04 -8.06
N SER A 99 3.92 -8.12 -9.26
CA SER A 99 3.16 -8.30 -10.50
C SER A 99 2.80 -9.75 -10.82
N ASN A 100 3.57 -10.73 -10.32
CA ASN A 100 3.35 -12.16 -10.61
C ASN A 100 2.77 -12.95 -9.42
N MET A 101 2.58 -12.29 -8.27
CA MET A 101 2.13 -12.88 -7.02
C MET A 101 0.78 -13.59 -7.14
N ILE A 102 -0.17 -13.00 -7.88
CA ILE A 102 -1.49 -13.58 -8.09
C ILE A 102 -1.41 -14.83 -8.97
N GLN A 103 -0.53 -14.84 -9.96
CA GLN A 103 -0.29 -15.99 -10.83
C GLN A 103 0.36 -17.15 -10.05
N HIS A 104 1.31 -16.87 -9.15
CA HIS A 104 1.85 -17.88 -8.25
C HIS A 104 0.75 -18.51 -7.38
N LEU A 105 -0.14 -17.71 -6.81
CA LEU A 105 -1.26 -18.20 -6.00
C LEU A 105 -2.23 -19.07 -6.82
N GLY A 106 -2.54 -18.69 -8.06
CA GLY A 106 -3.39 -19.50 -8.94
C GLY A 106 -2.79 -20.88 -9.26
N MET A 107 -1.49 -20.96 -9.48
CA MET A 107 -0.82 -22.26 -9.68
C MET A 107 -0.78 -23.10 -8.40
N ILE A 108 -0.54 -22.47 -7.25
CA ILE A 108 -0.61 -23.15 -5.96
C ILE A 108 -2.02 -23.73 -5.76
N GLU A 109 -3.06 -22.94 -6.03
CA GLU A 109 -4.45 -23.39 -5.92
C GLU A 109 -4.73 -24.60 -6.83
N GLN A 110 -4.33 -24.53 -8.11
CA GLN A 110 -4.47 -25.64 -9.03
C GLN A 110 -3.77 -26.91 -8.50
N ARG A 111 -2.52 -26.77 -8.04
CA ARG A 111 -1.72 -27.91 -7.57
C ARG A 111 -2.29 -28.51 -6.29
N VAL A 112 -2.77 -27.68 -5.36
CA VAL A 112 -3.45 -28.15 -4.15
C VAL A 112 -4.71 -28.94 -4.52
N ASN A 113 -5.50 -28.45 -5.47
CA ASN A 113 -6.70 -29.14 -5.92
C ASN A 113 -6.38 -30.50 -6.55
N GLU A 114 -5.34 -30.60 -7.38
CA GLU A 114 -4.87 -31.88 -7.93
C GLU A 114 -4.48 -32.87 -6.82
N ILE A 115 -3.73 -32.41 -5.82
CA ILE A 115 -3.29 -33.25 -4.69
C ILE A 115 -4.51 -33.73 -3.89
N LEU A 116 -5.47 -32.86 -3.62
CA LEU A 116 -6.71 -33.22 -2.92
C LEU A 116 -7.53 -34.25 -3.70
N GLN A 117 -7.66 -34.08 -5.02
CA GLN A 117 -8.36 -35.04 -5.88
C GLN A 117 -7.67 -36.40 -5.90
N MET A 118 -6.34 -36.45 -6.01
CA MET A 118 -5.57 -37.70 -5.93
C MET A 118 -5.75 -38.39 -4.57
N PHE A 119 -5.72 -37.62 -3.48
CA PHE A 119 -5.95 -38.15 -2.14
C PHE A 119 -7.35 -38.73 -1.98
N ALA A 120 -8.39 -38.01 -2.44
CA ALA A 120 -9.77 -38.48 -2.41
C ALA A 120 -10.00 -39.73 -3.26
N ALA A 121 -9.36 -39.82 -4.43
CA ALA A 121 -9.40 -41.00 -5.29
C ALA A 121 -8.74 -42.22 -4.63
N THR A 122 -7.61 -42.01 -3.95
CA THR A 122 -6.90 -43.07 -3.21
C THR A 122 -7.72 -43.55 -2.00
N GLN A 123 -8.46 -42.64 -1.35
CA GLN A 123 -9.30 -42.98 -0.19
C GLN A 123 -10.59 -43.71 -0.58
N ASN A 124 -11.19 -43.40 -1.73
CA ASN A 124 -12.47 -43.98 -2.15
C ASN A 124 -12.36 -45.21 -3.08
N GLY A 125 -11.25 -45.38 -3.81
CA GLY A 125 -11.11 -46.44 -4.84
C GLY A 125 -9.79 -47.19 -4.85
N GLY A 126 -8.89 -46.94 -3.89
CA GLY A 126 -7.55 -47.53 -3.85
C GLY A 126 -6.70 -47.20 -5.08
N VAL A 127 -5.59 -47.93 -5.25
CA VAL A 127 -4.57 -47.70 -6.29
C VAL A 127 -5.15 -47.76 -7.72
N GLN A 128 -6.29 -48.44 -7.92
CA GLN A 128 -6.96 -48.59 -9.22
C GLN A 128 -7.68 -47.31 -9.70
N ALA A 129 -8.29 -46.53 -8.80
CA ALA A 129 -8.89 -45.24 -9.16
C ALA A 129 -7.82 -44.19 -9.49
N LEU A 130 -6.68 -44.24 -8.80
CA LEU A 130 -5.52 -43.38 -9.07
C LEU A 130 -4.87 -43.74 -10.42
N GLN A 131 -4.76 -45.03 -10.76
CA GLN A 131 -4.25 -45.52 -12.05
C GLN A 131 -5.14 -45.05 -13.23
N ALA A 132 -6.46 -45.02 -13.06
CA ALA A 132 -7.40 -44.54 -14.09
C ALA A 132 -7.35 -43.02 -14.29
N PHE A 133 -7.07 -42.25 -13.23
CA PHE A 133 -6.91 -40.79 -13.30
C PHE A 133 -5.57 -40.38 -13.92
N LEU A 134 -4.47 -41.06 -13.55
CA LEU A 134 -3.14 -40.79 -14.14
C LEU A 134 -3.01 -41.37 -15.57
N GLY A 135 -3.68 -42.48 -15.87
CA GLY A 135 -3.63 -43.17 -17.16
C GLY A 135 -4.43 -42.53 -18.29
N SER A 136 -5.27 -41.53 -18.01
CA SER A 136 -6.01 -40.80 -19.05
C SER A 136 -5.21 -39.65 -19.68
N ASN A 137 -3.99 -39.36 -19.18
CA ASN A 137 -3.14 -38.27 -19.67
C ASN A 137 -1.71 -38.69 -20.05
N THR A 138 -1.41 -39.98 -20.26
CA THR A 138 -0.07 -40.40 -20.72
C THR A 138 -0.14 -41.02 -22.11
N ASP A 139 0.02 -40.17 -23.13
CA ASP A 139 0.68 -40.60 -24.35
C ASP A 139 2.10 -41.06 -23.97
N ALA A 140 2.36 -42.32 -24.31
CA ALA A 140 3.62 -43.06 -24.37
C ALA A 140 4.85 -42.56 -23.57
N ASP A 141 5.33 -43.48 -22.71
CA ASP A 141 6.74 -43.80 -22.45
C ASP A 141 7.42 -43.13 -21.24
N LEU A 142 7.24 -43.71 -20.05
CA LEU A 142 8.22 -43.76 -18.94
C LEU A 142 7.80 -44.78 -17.86
N PRO A 143 8.71 -45.64 -17.33
CA PRO A 143 8.38 -46.60 -16.29
C PRO A 143 8.64 -46.02 -14.89
N MET A 144 7.59 -45.80 -14.09
CA MET A 144 7.76 -45.67 -12.64
C MET A 144 6.77 -46.55 -11.88
N SER A 145 7.31 -47.66 -11.38
CA SER A 145 6.69 -48.51 -10.37
C SER A 145 6.71 -47.79 -9.02
N LEU A 146 5.54 -47.59 -8.43
CA LEU A 146 5.38 -47.19 -7.03
C LEU A 146 4.64 -48.29 -6.28
N ASN A 147 5.39 -49.32 -5.88
CA ASN A 147 4.95 -50.22 -4.83
C ASN A 147 5.19 -49.57 -3.46
N SER A 148 4.18 -49.70 -2.60
CA SER A 148 4.15 -49.50 -1.14
C SER A 148 4.26 -48.07 -0.60
N ILE A 149 3.09 -47.40 -0.45
CA ILE A 149 2.85 -46.51 0.69
C ILE A 149 1.44 -46.81 1.21
N SER A 150 1.36 -47.54 2.33
CA SER A 150 0.14 -47.67 3.13
C SER A 150 0.12 -46.58 4.18
N VAL A 151 -0.89 -45.71 4.18
CA VAL A 151 -1.15 -44.79 5.30
C VAL A 151 -2.62 -44.92 5.71
N ALA A 152 -2.78 -45.39 6.94
CA ALA A 152 -4.04 -45.53 7.66
C ALA A 152 -4.64 -44.15 7.96
N GLY A 153 -5.98 -44.11 7.93
CA GLY A 153 -6.79 -42.91 7.95
C GLY A 153 -6.65 -42.01 9.17
N ALA A 154 -6.94 -40.73 8.94
CA ALA A 154 -7.35 -39.78 9.95
C ALA A 154 -8.43 -38.89 9.32
N SER A 155 -9.66 -39.04 9.79
CA SER A 155 -10.76 -38.12 9.50
C SER A 155 -10.51 -36.81 10.24
N VAL A 156 -10.57 -35.67 9.55
CA VAL A 156 -10.76 -34.37 10.20
C VAL A 156 -11.83 -33.63 9.45
N ASP A 157 -12.99 -33.56 10.12
CA ASP A 157 -14.13 -32.72 9.80
C ASP A 157 -13.77 -31.26 10.17
N GLY A 158 -14.00 -30.32 9.26
CA GLY A 158 -13.52 -28.95 9.40
C GLY A 158 -14.46 -27.96 8.74
N THR A 159 -15.44 -27.50 9.52
CA THR A 159 -16.46 -26.53 9.14
C THR A 159 -15.89 -25.13 8.87
N ASN A 160 -16.33 -24.61 7.72
CA ASN A 160 -16.39 -23.22 7.24
C ASN A 160 -16.21 -22.10 8.28
N SER A 161 -15.26 -21.18 8.04
CA SER A 161 -15.12 -19.93 8.79
C SER A 161 -15.03 -18.71 7.87
N GLY A 162 -16.13 -17.96 7.83
CA GLY A 162 -16.21 -16.50 7.81
C GLY A 162 -15.31 -15.74 6.82
N SER A 163 -15.83 -15.51 5.62
CA SER A 163 -15.38 -14.45 4.70
C SER A 163 -15.46 -13.07 5.36
N LYS A 164 -14.32 -12.51 5.77
CA LYS A 164 -14.21 -11.07 6.04
C LYS A 164 -13.78 -10.36 4.76
N GLU A 165 -14.58 -9.39 4.34
CA GLU A 165 -14.32 -8.53 3.19
C GLU A 165 -12.95 -7.84 3.33
N HIS A 166 -12.09 -8.05 2.34
CA HIS A 166 -10.82 -7.35 2.24
C HIS A 166 -11.06 -5.94 1.68
N LYS A 167 -11.03 -4.93 2.55
CA LYS A 167 -11.05 -3.52 2.14
C LYS A 167 -9.77 -3.21 1.36
N LYS A 168 -9.91 -2.88 0.07
CA LYS A 168 -8.82 -2.45 -0.82
C LYS A 168 -8.13 -1.22 -0.21
N LEU A 169 -6.91 -1.38 0.29
CA LEU A 169 -6.07 -0.24 0.70
C LEU A 169 -5.56 0.45 -0.57
N SER A 170 -6.18 1.58 -0.90
CA SER A 170 -5.70 2.51 -1.92
C SER A 170 -5.01 3.65 -1.18
N VAL A 171 -3.69 3.72 -1.27
CA VAL A 171 -2.93 4.87 -0.76
C VAL A 171 -2.82 5.85 -1.92
N GLU A 172 -3.84 6.70 -2.08
CA GLU A 172 -3.75 7.82 -3.01
C GLU A 172 -2.95 8.95 -2.35
N PRO A 173 -1.95 9.51 -3.05
CA PRO A 173 -1.26 10.69 -2.54
C PRO A 173 -2.25 11.86 -2.43
N PRO A 174 -2.23 12.63 -1.34
CA PRO A 174 -3.17 13.72 -1.14
C PRO A 174 -3.04 14.74 -2.28
N THR A 175 -4.18 15.08 -2.87
CA THR A 175 -4.23 16.12 -3.88
C THR A 175 -4.17 17.50 -3.21
N LEU A 176 -3.79 18.54 -3.94
CA LEU A 176 -3.72 19.91 -3.41
C LEU A 176 -5.07 20.37 -2.81
N ASN A 177 -6.19 19.79 -3.28
CA ASN A 177 -7.53 20.08 -2.79
C ASN A 177 -7.82 19.43 -1.43
N ASP A 178 -7.23 18.26 -1.13
CA ASP A 178 -7.40 17.57 0.17
C ASP A 178 -6.66 18.30 1.31
N ILE A 179 -5.76 19.21 0.98
CA ILE A 179 -5.05 20.09 1.93
C ILE A 179 -5.88 21.35 2.24
N ILE A 180 -6.79 21.74 1.33
CA ILE A 180 -7.62 22.94 1.45
C ILE A 180 -9.00 22.59 2.04
N ALA A 181 -9.48 21.36 1.84
CA ALA A 181 -10.82 20.93 2.23
C ALA A 181 -11.10 20.90 3.75
N ASP A 182 -10.08 20.99 4.61
CA ASP A 182 -10.26 21.08 6.07
C ASP A 182 -10.51 22.53 6.57
N GLU A 183 -10.60 23.54 5.69
CA GLU A 183 -10.91 24.94 6.09
C GLU A 183 -12.37 25.18 6.50
N ASP A 184 -13.31 24.25 6.29
CA ASP A 184 -14.75 24.47 6.53
C ASP A 184 -15.40 23.52 7.56
N THR A 185 -14.72 23.25 8.68
CA THR A 185 -15.40 22.66 9.86
C THR A 185 -15.01 23.37 11.15
N GLU A 186 -15.64 24.53 11.38
CA GLU A 186 -16.00 25.00 12.73
C GLU A 186 -17.36 24.44 13.14
#